data_AF-A0A1V4W1U2-F1
#
_entry.id   AF-A0A1V4W1U2-F1
#
_cell.length_a   1.000
_cell.length_b   1.000
_cell.length_c   1.000
_cell.angle_alpha   90.00
_cell.angle_beta   90.00
_cell.angle_gamma   90.00
#
_symmetry.space_group_name_H-M   'P 1'
#
loop_
_entity.id
_entity.type
_entity.pdbx_description
1 polymer ?
#
loop_
_entity_poly.entity_id
_entity_poly.type
_entity_poly.pdbx_seq_one_letter_code
_entity_poly.pdbx_strand_id
1 'polypeptide(L)'
;MWQKFVEYLVFNLMGFSPESHLGSAINFFIYDTVKILFLLVLIIFIIAVIRSFFPPEKTKVILGHRREFIGNIIAAILGILTPF
;
A
#
# COMPACT_ATOMS: atom_id res chain seq x y z
N MET A 1 12.98 -11.12 5.12
CA MET A 1 12.49 -11.67 6.40
C MET A 1 11.19 -12.43 6.20
N TRP A 2 10.15 -11.81 5.63
CA TRP A 2 8.86 -12.47 5.34
C TRP A 2 8.99 -13.77 4.52
N GLN A 3 9.80 -13.77 3.47
CA GLN A 3 10.04 -14.97 2.63
C GLN A 3 10.50 -16.18 3.44
N LYS A 4 11.49 -16.01 4.33
CA LYS A 4 12.02 -17.09 5.18
C LYS A 4 10.97 -17.69 6.12
N PHE A 5 10.02 -16.85 6.56
CA PHE A 5 8.90 -17.30 7.40
C PHE A 5 7.93 -18.16 6.58
N VAL A 6 7.56 -17.72 5.37
CA VAL A 6 6.67 -18.50 4.49
C VAL A 6 7.34 -19.80 4.05
N GLU A 7 8.63 -19.79 3.73
CA GLU A 7 9.42 -20.99 3.43
C GLU A 7 9.40 -21.98 4.60
N TYR A 8 9.60 -21.50 5.83
CA TYR A 8 9.49 -22.34 7.02
C TYR A 8 8.08 -22.94 7.16
N LEU A 9 7.04 -22.13 6.95
CA LEU A 9 5.65 -22.57 7.07
C LEU A 9 5.29 -23.61 6.00
N VAL A 10 5.68 -23.40 4.74
CA VAL A 10 5.31 -24.27 3.62
C VAL A 10 6.19 -25.52 3.56
N PHE A 11 7.50 -25.39 3.71
CA PHE A 11 8.41 -26.53 3.54
C PHE A 11 8.60 -27.34 4.82
N ASN A 12 8.68 -26.69 6.00
CA ASN A 12 8.91 -27.42 7.25
C ASN A 12 7.62 -27.80 7.98
N LEU A 13 6.61 -26.91 8.03
CA LEU A 13 5.38 -27.17 8.79
C LEU A 13 4.35 -27.96 7.96
N MET A 14 4.17 -27.62 6.69
CA MET A 14 3.26 -28.36 5.78
C MET A 14 3.95 -29.56 5.09
N GLY A 15 5.28 -29.67 5.18
CA GLY A 15 6.04 -30.81 4.67
C GLY A 15 6.17 -30.87 3.14
N PHE A 16 5.97 -29.75 2.43
CA PHE A 16 6.19 -29.72 0.98
C PHE A 16 7.68 -29.69 0.65
N SER A 17 8.08 -30.36 -0.45
CA SER A 17 9.44 -30.23 -0.97
C SER A 17 9.61 -28.89 -1.70
N PRO A 18 10.74 -28.17 -1.50
CA PRO A 18 11.12 -27.01 -2.30
C PRO A 18 11.22 -27.31 -3.80
N GLU A 19 11.58 -28.54 -4.14
CA GLU A 19 11.73 -29.02 -5.53
C GLU A 19 10.38 -29.37 -6.15
N SER A 20 9.32 -29.48 -5.34
CA SER A 20 7.98 -29.73 -5.85
C SER A 20 7.38 -28.46 -6.44
N HIS A 21 6.82 -28.58 -7.64
CA HIS A 21 6.09 -27.48 -8.29
C HIS A 21 4.93 -26.96 -7.43
N LEU A 22 4.22 -27.86 -6.74
CA LEU A 22 3.09 -27.51 -5.89
C LEU A 22 3.53 -26.76 -4.63
N GLY A 23 4.59 -27.20 -3.95
CA GLY A 23 5.16 -26.51 -2.80
C GLY A 23 5.67 -25.11 -3.15
N SER A 24 6.36 -24.98 -4.29
CA SER A 24 6.80 -23.69 -4.81
C SER A 24 5.63 -22.75 -5.14
N ALA A 25 4.56 -23.26 -5.74
CA ALA A 25 3.36 -22.47 -6.06
C ALA A 25 2.66 -21.96 -4.79
N ILE A 26 2.52 -22.80 -3.76
CA ILE A 26 1.92 -22.41 -2.47
C ILE A 26 2.77 -21.34 -1.78
N ASN A 27 4.10 -21.53 -1.72
CA ASN A 27 5.01 -20.56 -1.13
C ASN A 27 4.90 -19.19 -1.83
N PHE A 28 4.96 -19.19 -3.16
CA PHE A 28 4.77 -17.98 -3.97
C PHE A 28 3.41 -17.31 -3.70
N PHE A 29 2.33 -18.09 -3.73
CA PHE A 29 0.98 -17.57 -3.54
C PHE A 29 0.79 -16.91 -2.17
N ILE A 30 1.23 -17.55 -1.08
CA ILE A 30 1.12 -16.99 0.27
C ILE A 30 1.98 -15.73 0.39
N TYR A 31 3.23 -15.80 -0.07
CA TYR A 31 4.16 -14.69 0.02
C TYR A 31 3.64 -13.45 -0.71
N ASP A 32 3.22 -13.59 -1.96
CA ASP A 32 2.77 -12.46 -2.78
C ASP A 32 1.39 -11.97 -2.41
N THR A 33 0.45 -12.85 -2.03
CA THR A 33 -0.88 -12.41 -1.58
C THR A 33 -0.76 -11.53 -0.32
N VAL A 34 -0.02 -11.99 0.69
CA VAL A 34 0.15 -11.20 1.92
C VAL A 34 0.92 -9.91 1.65
N LYS A 35 1.94 -9.95 0.79
CA LYS A 35 2.70 -8.75 0.42
C LYS A 35 1.81 -7.71 -0.26
N ILE A 36 1.02 -8.10 -1.25
CA ILE A 36 0.14 -7.18 -1.99
C ILE A 36 -0.92 -6.61 -1.06
N LEU A 37 -1.56 -7.44 -0.22
CA LEU A 37 -2.57 -6.97 0.73
C LEU A 37 -1.98 -5.97 1.72
N PHE A 38 -0.78 -6.23 2.24
CA PHE A 38 -0.09 -5.31 3.15
C PHE A 38 0.21 -3.97 2.46
N LEU A 39 0.72 -3.99 1.23
CA LEU A 39 0.98 -2.78 0.45
C LEU A 39 -0.31 -2.01 0.16
N LEU A 40 -1.38 -2.70 -0.20
CA LEU A 40 -2.68 -2.10 -0.46
C LEU A 40 -3.22 -1.41 0.80
N VAL A 41 -3.23 -2.11 1.94
CA VAL A 41 -3.66 -1.54 3.22
C VAL A 41 -2.80 -0.34 3.60
N LEU A 42 -1.49 -0.43 3.44
CA LEU A 42 -0.57 0.66 3.75
C LEU A 42 -0.84 1.90 2.88
N ILE A 43 -1.01 1.72 1.57
CA ILE A 43 -1.32 2.82 0.65
C ILE A 43 -2.67 3.44 0.98
N ILE A 44 -3.72 2.62 1.15
CA ILE A 44 -5.06 3.11 1.51
C ILE A 44 -5.01 3.87 2.83
N PHE A 45 -4.30 3.34 3.82
CA PHE A 45 -4.15 3.98 5.12
C PHE A 45 -3.44 5.33 5.01
N ILE A 46 -2.32 5.42 4.27
CA ILE A 46 -1.62 6.68 4.02
C ILE A 46 -2.55 7.69 3.34
N ILE A 47 -3.28 7.29 2.31
CA ILE A 47 -4.24 8.15 1.61
C ILE A 47 -5.35 8.62 2.57
N ALA A 48 -5.90 7.71 3.39
CA ALA A 48 -6.95 8.04 4.36
C ALA A 48 -6.46 9.03 5.42
N VAL A 49 -5.25 8.84 5.94
CA VAL A 49 -4.59 9.76 6.88
C VAL A 49 -4.41 11.14 6.25
N ILE A 50 -3.87 11.21 5.03
CA ILE A 50 -3.70 12.47 4.30
C ILE A 50 -5.03 13.19 4.12
N ARG A 51 -6.09 12.50 3.70
CA ARG A 51 -7.45 13.08 3.57
C ARG A 51 -8.02 13.56 4.91
N SER A 52 -7.70 12.88 6.01
CA SER A 52 -8.14 13.30 7.35
C SER A 52 -7.51 14.62 7.81
N PHE A 53 -6.26 14.90 7.41
CA PHE A 53 -5.57 16.17 7.73
C PHE A 53 -5.88 17.28 6.73
N PHE A 54 -6.19 16.93 5.48
CA PHE A 54 -6.53 17.89 4.41
C PHE A 54 -7.92 17.62 3.82
N PRO A 55 -9.02 17.94 4.56
CA PRO A 55 -10.36 17.83 4.02
C PRO A 55 -10.50 18.69 2.75
N PRO A 56 -11.10 18.18 1.65
CA PRO A 56 -11.19 18.90 0.39
C PRO A 56 -11.89 20.27 0.52
N GLU A 57 -12.80 20.42 1.49
CA GLU A 57 -13.48 21.69 1.81
C GLU A 57 -12.52 22.72 2.42
N LYS A 58 -11.60 22.29 3.30
CA LYS A 58 -10.60 23.18 3.92
C LYS A 58 -9.49 23.54 2.96
N THR A 59 -9.09 22.60 2.09
CA THR A 59 -8.11 22.83 1.02
C THR A 59 -8.60 23.92 0.07
N LYS A 60 -9.88 23.92 -0.34
CA LYS A 60 -10.49 25.00 -1.16
C LYS A 60 -10.44 26.39 -0.50
N VAL A 61 -10.68 26.48 0.80
CA VAL A 61 -10.69 27.78 1.53
C VAL A 61 -9.26 28.31 1.76
N ILE A 62 -8.30 27.42 2.05
CA ILE A 62 -6.87 27.77 2.21
C ILE A 62 -6.27 28.22 0.87
N LEU A 63 -6.62 27.52 -0.22
CA LEU A 63 -6.27 27.88 -1.59
C LEU A 63 -6.84 29.23 -2.03
N GLY A 64 -8.05 29.57 -1.59
CA GLY A 64 -8.72 30.81 -1.99
C GLY A 64 -8.16 32.10 -1.36
N HIS A 65 -7.36 32.02 -0.28
CA HIS A 65 -6.94 33.22 0.46
C HIS A 65 -5.42 33.40 0.64
N ARG A 66 -4.57 32.43 0.29
CA ARG A 66 -3.09 32.57 0.37
C ARG A 66 -2.41 31.87 -0.82
N ARG A 67 -1.60 32.64 -1.57
CA ARG A 67 -0.64 32.22 -2.62
C ARG A 67 -1.07 30.95 -3.37
N GLU A 68 -1.94 31.12 -4.36
CA GLU A 68 -2.44 30.08 -5.28
C GLU A 68 -1.36 29.08 -5.74
N PHE A 69 -0.12 29.54 -5.91
CA PHE A 69 1.02 28.71 -6.30
C PHE A 69 1.32 27.55 -5.32
N ILE A 70 1.34 27.80 -4.00
CA ILE A 70 1.67 26.76 -3.01
C ILE A 70 0.52 25.75 -2.94
N GLY A 71 -0.71 26.23 -2.98
CA GLY A 71 -1.85 25.34 -2.95
C GLY A 71 -1.99 24.52 -4.25
N ASN A 72 -1.63 25.06 -5.42
CA ASN A 72 -1.59 24.29 -6.68
C ASN A 72 -0.56 23.16 -6.63
N ILE A 73 0.61 23.40 -6.01
CA ILE A 73 1.62 22.35 -5.79
C ILE A 73 1.07 21.25 -4.86
N ILE A 74 0.45 21.64 -3.74
CA ILE A 74 -0.16 20.70 -2.80
C ILE A 74 -1.30 19.91 -3.48
N ALA A 75 -2.14 20.57 -4.27
CA ALA A 75 -3.23 19.93 -5.02
C ALA A 75 -2.72 18.96 -6.10
N ALA A 76 -1.64 19.31 -6.81
CA ALA A 76 -1.03 18.42 -7.80
C ALA A 76 -0.42 17.16 -7.15
N ILE A 77 0.28 17.32 -6.03
CA ILE A 77 0.85 16.18 -5.28
C ILE A 77 -0.27 15.29 -4.71
N LEU A 78 -1.32 15.88 -4.15
CA LEU A 78 -2.48 15.14 -3.65
C LEU A 78 -3.28 14.48 -4.78
N GLY A 79 -3.44 15.13 -5.92
CA GLY A 79 -4.14 14.60 -7.10
C GLY A 79 -3.45 13.40 -7.75
N ILE A 80 -2.11 13.29 -7.62
CA ILE A 80 -1.37 12.09 -8.04
C ILE A 80 -1.71 10.89 -7.14
N LEU A 81 -1.89 11.13 -5.83
CA LEU A 81 -2.21 10.08 -4.85
C LEU A 81 -3.70 9.72 -4.82
N THR A 82 -4.57 10.63 -5.26
CA THR A 82 -6.01 10.41 -5.34
C THR A 82 -6.54 10.97 -6.66
N PRO A 83 -6.92 10.13 -7.64
CA PRO A 83 -7.60 10.64 -8.82
C PRO A 83 -8.93 11.23 -8.34
N PHE A 84 -9.07 12.54 -8.45
CA PHE A 84 -10.33 13.24 -8.29
C PHE A 84 -11.24 12.95 -9.48
#